data_AF-A0A8S9V243-F1
#
_entry.id   AF-A0A8S9V243-F1
#
_cell.length_a   1.000
_cell.length_b   1.000
_cell.length_c   1.000
_cell.angle_alpha   90.00
_cell.angle_beta   90.00
_cell.angle_gamma   90.00
#
_symmetry.space_group_name_H-M   'P 1'
#
loop_
_entity.id
_entity.type
_entity.pdbx_description
1 polymer ?
#
loop_
_entity_poly.entity_id
_entity_poly.type
_entity_poly.pdbx_seq_one_letter_code
_entity_poly.pdbx_strand_id
1 'polypeptide(L)'
;MVSKYFRQFNYYLSSPGTSNKVAFNCLHEIMALDVMDGTLFGIDAQLESWSLLAFYFDGVRLGLKGLKVAAPGTLAAGTVTTFTITAKSLRRAYPHLNSDGAGGAKGGV
;
A
#
# COMPACT_ATOMS: atom_id res chain seq x y z
N MET A 1 -14.74 10.23 5.48
CA MET A 1 -14.43 9.06 4.62
C MET A 1 -12.95 9.03 4.27
N VAL A 2 -12.42 10.03 3.56
CA VAL A 2 -11.01 10.09 3.13
C VAL A 2 -9.99 10.04 4.29
N SER A 3 -10.20 10.80 5.37
CA SER A 3 -9.31 10.75 6.55
C SER A 3 -9.34 9.41 7.29
N LYS A 4 -10.50 8.71 7.30
CA LYS A 4 -10.61 7.35 7.86
C LYS A 4 -9.76 6.36 7.06
N TYR A 5 -9.79 6.45 5.72
CA TYR A 5 -8.96 5.64 4.83
C TYR A 5 -7.47 5.79 5.16
N PHE A 6 -6.94 7.02 5.13
CA PHE A 6 -5.51 7.25 5.37
C PHE A 6 -5.06 6.83 6.77
N ARG A 7 -5.91 7.04 7.79
CA ARG A 7 -5.62 6.58 9.15
C ARG A 7 -5.55 5.05 9.20
N GLN A 8 -6.53 4.38 8.61
CA GLN A 8 -6.60 2.92 8.62
C GLN A 8 -5.44 2.29 7.83
N PHE A 9 -5.09 2.87 6.69
CA PHE A 9 -3.94 2.45 5.88
C PHE A 9 -2.64 2.51 6.70
N ASN A 10 -2.35 3.64 7.34
CA ASN A 10 -1.14 3.78 8.17
C ASN A 10 -1.14 2.84 9.38
N TYR A 11 -2.30 2.66 10.02
CA TYR A 11 -2.45 1.71 11.13
C TYR A 11 -2.16 0.27 10.67
N TYR A 12 -2.72 -0.12 9.52
CA TYR A 12 -2.48 -1.43 8.92
C TYR A 12 -0.99 -1.69 8.67
N LEU A 13 -0.31 -0.74 8.03
CA LEU A 13 1.12 -0.86 7.71
C LEU A 13 2.01 -0.91 8.96
N SER A 14 1.59 -0.28 10.06
CA SER A 14 2.36 -0.27 11.31
C SER A 14 2.27 -1.59 12.08
N SER A 15 1.21 -2.38 11.86
CA SER A 15 1.02 -3.68 12.49
C SER A 15 0.36 -4.68 11.52
N PRO A 16 1.12 -5.18 10.52
CA PRO A 16 0.61 -6.13 9.55
C PRO A 16 0.35 -7.47 10.24
N GLY A 17 -0.89 -7.97 10.20
CA GLY A 17 -1.29 -9.28 10.74
C GLY A 17 -2.32 -9.24 11.87
N THR A 18 -2.37 -8.18 12.67
CA THR A 18 -3.35 -8.04 13.77
C THR A 18 -4.63 -7.30 13.36
N SER A 19 -4.63 -6.69 12.16
CA SER A 19 -5.59 -5.65 11.79
C SER A 19 -6.42 -5.94 10.53
N ASN A 20 -6.28 -7.12 9.89
CA ASN A 20 -7.01 -7.45 8.64
C ASN A 20 -8.53 -7.28 8.77
N LYS A 21 -9.15 -7.85 9.82
CA LYS A 21 -10.60 -7.72 10.03
C LYS A 21 -11.03 -6.27 10.29
N VAL A 22 -10.23 -5.52 11.04
CA VAL A 22 -10.52 -4.11 11.34
C VAL A 22 -10.38 -3.24 10.09
N ALA A 23 -9.35 -3.50 9.28
CA ALA A 23 -9.13 -2.82 8.02
C ALA A 23 -10.24 -3.15 7.02
N PHE A 24 -10.61 -4.42 6.88
CA PHE A 24 -11.73 -4.86 6.04
C PHE A 24 -13.03 -4.16 6.42
N ASN A 25 -13.41 -4.21 7.69
CA ASN A 25 -14.64 -3.56 8.16
C ASN A 25 -14.61 -2.05 7.91
N CYS A 26 -13.47 -1.40 8.12
CA CYS A 26 -13.33 0.03 7.87
C CYS A 26 -13.44 0.36 6.37
N LEU A 27 -12.81 -0.42 5.49
CA LEU A 27 -12.91 -0.24 4.04
C LEU A 27 -14.33 -0.47 3.55
N HIS A 28 -14.99 -1.53 4.03
CA HIS A 28 -16.39 -1.82 3.74
C HIS A 28 -17.34 -0.69 4.20
N GLU A 29 -17.02 0.04 5.26
CA GLU A 29 -17.82 1.18 5.72
C GLU A 29 -17.65 2.42 4.82
N ILE A 30 -16.46 2.62 4.22
CA ILE A 30 -16.10 3.89 3.58
C ILE A 30 -15.93 3.81 2.05
N MET A 31 -15.97 2.61 1.47
CA MET A 31 -15.81 2.35 0.03
C MET A 31 -17.02 1.61 -0.52
N ALA A 32 -17.24 1.77 -1.83
CA ALA A 32 -18.16 0.91 -2.56
C ALA A 32 -17.59 -0.52 -2.65
N LEU A 33 -18.46 -1.52 -2.75
CA LEU A 33 -18.05 -2.93 -2.82
C LEU A 33 -17.26 -3.25 -4.10
N ASP A 34 -17.54 -2.52 -5.18
CA ASP A 34 -16.92 -2.58 -6.50
C ASP A 34 -15.86 -1.49 -6.70
N VAL A 35 -15.26 -0.98 -5.60
CA VAL A 35 -14.19 0.01 -5.66
C VAL A 35 -13.04 -0.45 -6.56
N MET A 36 -12.54 0.48 -7.37
CA MET A 36 -11.41 0.26 -8.28
C MET A 36 -10.20 1.09 -7.85
N ASP A 37 -9.02 0.47 -7.89
CA ASP A 37 -7.72 1.14 -7.72
C ASP A 37 -6.76 0.64 -8.79
N GLY A 38 -6.62 1.41 -9.87
CA GLY A 38 -5.92 0.97 -11.09
C GLY A 38 -6.59 -0.27 -11.68
N THR A 39 -5.92 -1.42 -11.58
CA THR A 39 -6.42 -2.72 -12.04
C THR A 39 -6.99 -3.59 -10.92
N LEU A 40 -6.98 -3.12 -9.66
CA LEU A 40 -7.52 -3.84 -8.51
C LEU A 40 -9.02 -3.61 -8.41
N PHE A 41 -9.78 -4.68 -8.15
CA PHE A 41 -11.24 -4.68 -8.02
C PHE A 41 -11.66 -5.18 -6.63
N GLY A 42 -12.42 -4.37 -5.90
CA GLY A 42 -13.02 -4.71 -4.62
C GLY A 42 -12.09 -4.56 -3.41
N ILE A 43 -12.69 -4.68 -2.23
CA ILE A 43 -12.03 -4.44 -0.93
C ILE A 43 -10.92 -5.47 -0.65
N ASP A 44 -11.13 -6.73 -1.05
CA ASP A 44 -10.15 -7.79 -0.83
C ASP A 44 -8.85 -7.54 -1.59
N ALA A 45 -8.94 -7.13 -2.87
CA ALA A 45 -7.78 -6.77 -3.67
C ALA A 45 -7.04 -5.55 -3.09
N GLN A 46 -7.78 -4.60 -2.52
CA GLN A 46 -7.19 -3.45 -1.83
C GLN A 46 -6.37 -3.87 -0.61
N LEU A 47 -6.88 -4.78 0.22
CA LEU A 47 -6.18 -5.29 1.39
C LEU A 47 -4.98 -6.16 1.02
N GLU A 48 -5.08 -6.95 -0.04
CA GLU A 48 -3.95 -7.72 -0.56
C GLU A 48 -2.81 -6.79 -1.00
N SER A 49 -3.13 -5.69 -1.70
CA SER A 49 -2.15 -4.65 -2.04
C SER A 49 -1.47 -4.05 -0.81
N TRP A 50 -2.23 -3.76 0.26
CA TRP A 50 -1.66 -3.25 1.51
C TRP A 50 -0.75 -4.28 2.20
N SER A 51 -1.15 -5.56 2.17
CA SER A 51 -0.37 -6.68 2.68
C SER A 51 0.96 -6.82 1.94
N LEU A 52 0.94 -6.73 0.60
CA LEU A 52 2.14 -6.76 -0.23
C LEU A 52 3.07 -5.59 0.07
N LEU A 53 2.54 -4.37 0.21
CA LEU A 53 3.34 -3.20 0.60
C LEU A 53 4.05 -3.42 1.94
N ALA A 54 3.33 -3.90 2.96
CA ALA A 54 3.91 -4.22 4.26
C ALA A 54 4.89 -5.42 4.22
N PHE A 55 4.67 -6.36 3.30
CA PHE A 55 5.53 -7.53 3.13
C PHE A 55 6.86 -7.18 2.47
N TYR A 56 6.86 -6.29 1.47
CA TYR A 56 8.04 -5.91 0.71
C TYR A 56 8.87 -4.80 1.36
N PHE A 57 8.21 -3.87 2.05
CA PHE A 57 8.85 -2.65 2.53
C PHE A 57 8.65 -2.48 4.03
N ASP A 58 9.73 -2.08 4.69
CA ASP A 58 9.69 -1.77 6.12
C ASP A 58 9.47 -0.26 6.32
N GLY A 59 8.74 0.10 7.38
CA GLY A 59 8.50 1.49 7.74
C GLY A 59 7.68 2.29 6.72
N VAL A 60 6.74 1.64 6.01
CA VAL A 60 5.87 2.32 5.05
C VAL A 60 4.95 3.33 5.77
N ARG A 61 4.93 4.57 5.27
CA ARG A 61 4.10 5.66 5.80
C ARG A 61 3.44 6.40 4.65
N LEU A 62 2.12 6.59 4.74
CA LEU A 62 1.33 7.33 3.77
C LEU A 62 0.94 8.68 4.35
N GLY A 63 1.55 9.76 3.85
CA GLY A 63 1.24 11.13 4.22
C GLY A 63 0.21 11.76 3.28
N LEU A 64 -0.87 12.32 3.82
CA LEU A 64 -1.80 13.16 3.06
C LEU A 64 -1.25 14.60 3.03
N LYS A 65 -0.91 15.11 1.84
CA LYS A 65 -0.45 16.49 1.63
C LYS A 65 -1.59 17.47 1.46
N GLY A 66 -2.69 17.04 0.88
CA GLY A 66 -3.86 17.89 0.67
C GLY A 66 -5.00 17.14 0.01
N LEU A 67 -6.19 17.70 0.14
CA LEU A 67 -7.41 17.20 -0.46
C LEU A 67 -8.13 18.38 -1.12
N LYS A 68 -8.53 18.23 -2.38
CA LYS A 68 -9.32 19.24 -3.09
C LYS A 68 -10.49 18.60 -3.82
N VAL A 69 -11.59 19.33 -3.94
CA VAL A 69 -12.70 18.96 -4.82
C VAL A 69 -12.26 19.28 -6.25
N ALA A 70 -12.18 18.26 -7.10
CA ALA A 70 -11.79 18.41 -8.49
C ALA A 70 -13.00 18.63 -9.40
N ALA A 71 -14.12 17.98 -9.07
CA ALA A 71 -15.42 18.08 -9.74
C ALA A 71 -16.53 17.61 -8.78
N PRO A 72 -17.82 17.83 -9.07
CA PRO A 72 -18.91 17.23 -8.32
C PRO A 72 -18.73 15.71 -8.21
N GLY A 73 -18.68 15.18 -6.98
CA GLY A 73 -18.45 13.76 -6.73
C GLY A 73 -16.99 13.29 -6.87
N THR A 74 -16.04 14.18 -7.19
CA THR A 74 -14.62 13.83 -7.36
C THR A 74 -13.72 14.60 -6.40
N LEU A 75 -12.94 13.87 -5.62
CA LEU A 75 -11.89 14.40 -4.75
C LEU A 75 -10.52 14.02 -5.29
N ALA A 76 -9.62 14.99 -5.39
CA ALA A 76 -8.20 14.76 -5.67
C ALA A 76 -7.40 14.87 -4.38
N ALA A 77 -6.70 13.80 -4.02
CA ALA A 77 -5.79 13.75 -2.88
C ALA A 77 -4.35 13.77 -3.36
N GLY A 78 -3.53 14.65 -2.80
CA GLY A 78 -2.08 14.60 -2.95
C GLY A 78 -1.47 13.78 -1.82
N THR A 79 -0.74 12.72 -2.14
CA THR A 79 -0.13 11.83 -1.14
C THR A 79 1.38 11.75 -1.31
N VAL A 80 2.07 11.44 -0.21
CA VAL A 80 3.49 11.06 -0.21
C VAL A 80 3.61 9.73 0.50
N THR A 81 4.06 8.71 -0.21
CA THR A 81 4.40 7.41 0.38
C THR A 81 5.89 7.39 0.64
N THR A 82 6.28 7.13 1.89
CA THR A 82 7.67 6.99 2.31
C THR A 82 7.89 5.56 2.78
N PHE A 83 8.97 4.94 2.34
CA PHE A 83 9.39 3.61 2.78
C PHE A 83 10.91 3.47 2.68
N THR A 84 11.47 2.48 3.38
CA THR A 84 12.91 2.20 3.32
C THR A 84 13.15 1.00 2.42
N ILE A 85 14.06 1.13 1.46
CA ILE A 85 14.56 0.00 0.68
C ILE A 85 15.62 -0.72 1.51
N THR A 86 15.36 -1.98 1.86
CA THR A 86 16.29 -2.84 2.60
C THR A 86 16.77 -3.99 1.71
N ALA A 87 17.73 -4.80 2.19
CA ALA A 87 18.13 -6.03 1.50
C ALA A 87 16.94 -6.99 1.27
N LYS A 88 15.98 -7.03 2.21
CA LYS A 88 14.71 -7.76 2.07
C LYS A 88 13.89 -7.23 0.90
N SER A 89 13.77 -5.90 0.78
CA SER A 89 13.06 -5.26 -0.35
C SER A 89 13.73 -5.55 -1.68
N LEU A 90 15.07 -5.49 -1.76
CA LEU A 90 15.81 -5.84 -2.98
C LEU A 90 15.57 -7.31 -3.35
N ARG A 91 15.78 -8.26 -2.43
CA ARG A 91 15.59 -9.69 -2.75
C ARG A 91 14.15 -10.03 -3.16
N ARG A 92 13.15 -9.36 -2.59
CA ARG A 92 11.73 -9.73 -2.78
C ARG A 92 11.01 -8.91 -3.85
N ALA A 93 11.16 -7.59 -3.84
CA ALA A 93 10.45 -6.68 -4.74
C ALA A 93 11.27 -6.32 -5.99
N TYR A 94 12.60 -6.26 -5.86
CA TYR A 94 13.50 -5.87 -6.95
C TYR A 94 14.67 -6.85 -7.11
N PRO A 95 14.42 -8.15 -7.32
CA PRO A 95 15.48 -9.17 -7.30
C PRO A 95 16.57 -8.90 -8.35
N HIS A 96 16.23 -8.23 -9.45
CA HIS A 96 17.18 -7.80 -10.48
C HIS A 96 18.12 -6.67 -10.05
N LEU A 97 17.81 -5.97 -8.96
CA LEU A 97 18.66 -4.93 -8.34
C LEU A 97 19.48 -5.46 -7.16
N ASN A 98 19.32 -6.75 -6.81
CA ASN A 98 20.11 -7.37 -5.76
C ASN A 98 21.53 -7.64 -6.30
N SER A 99 22.50 -6.81 -5.88
CA SER A 99 23.92 -7.01 -6.17
C SER A 99 24.56 -7.78 -5.01
N ASP A 100 24.19 -9.05 -4.88
CA ASP A 100 24.82 -9.99 -3.93
C ASP A 100 26.20 -10.50 -4.43
N GLY A 101 26.70 -9.95 -5.53
CA GLY A 101 27.91 -10.44 -6.21
C GLY A 101 27.70 -11.73 -7.01
N ALA A 102 26.51 -12.34 -6.97
CA ALA A 102 26.11 -13.47 -7.81
C ALA A 102 25.12 -13.05 -8.93
N GLY A 103 24.62 -11.82 -8.90
CA GLY A 103 23.76 -11.22 -9.91
C GLY A 103 24.50 -10.78 -11.18
N GLY A 104 24.79 -11.73 -12.08
CA GLY A 104 24.82 -11.46 -13.52
C GLY A 104 23.39 -11.20 -14.04
N ALA A 105 23.21 -10.99 -15.36
CA ALA A 105 21.94 -10.62 -16.04
C ALA A 105 20.70 -11.53 -15.80
N LYS A 106 20.76 -12.48 -14.86
CA LYS A 106 19.69 -13.40 -14.46
C LYS A 106 19.30 -13.32 -12.98
N GLY A 107 19.91 -12.46 -12.15
CA GLY A 107 19.52 -12.21 -10.75
C GLY A 107 19.97 -13.29 -9.75
N GLY A 108 20.20 -12.88 -8.49
CA GLY A 108 20.66 -13.75 -7.38
C GLY A 108 19.58 -14.71 -6.86
N VAL A 109 20.01 -15.92 -6.48
CA VAL A 109 19.18 -17.10 -6.14
C VAL A 109 18.49 -16.97 -4.78
#